data_AF-A0A9E3MQ94-F1
#
_entry.id   AF-A0A9E3MQ94-F1
#
_cell.length_a   1.000
_cell.length_b   1.000
_cell.length_c   1.000
_cell.angle_alpha   90.00
_cell.angle_beta   90.00
_cell.angle_gamma   90.00
#
_symmetry.space_group_name_H-M   'P 1'
#
loop_
_entity.id
_entity.type
_entity.pdbx_description
1 polymer ?
#
loop_
_entity_poly.entity_id
_entity_poly.type
_entity_poly.pdbx_seq_one_letter_code
_entity_poly.pdbx_strand_id
1 'polypeptide(L)'
;MRLHRLDITAFGPFGGSQTVDFDELSAAGLFLLHGPTGAGKTSVLDAVCYALYGAVPGARQSGQGMTLRSDHAAASTRTEIRLELTVAGRRLEIARQPPWERPKKRGSGTTLDKAQSRLREYDGTAGTWKDLSRSHQEIGEEITQLLGMSREQFCQVVLLPQGDFARFLRADAEARGKLLGRLFDT
;
A
#
# COMPACT_ATOMS: atom_id res chain seq x y z
N MET A 1 -1.08 14.45 3.15
CA MET A 1 -0.51 13.12 3.49
C MET A 1 1.00 13.17 3.25
N ARG A 2 1.79 12.57 4.14
CA ARG A 2 3.25 12.41 3.99
C ARG A 2 3.62 10.96 4.28
N LEU A 3 4.37 10.30 3.40
CA LEU A 3 4.92 8.97 3.67
C LEU A 3 6.26 9.14 4.39
N HIS A 4 6.53 8.29 5.38
CA HIS A 4 7.79 8.30 6.13
C HIS A 4 8.65 7.10 5.77
N ARG A 5 8.05 5.90 5.83
CA ARG A 5 8.77 4.65 5.62
C ARG A 5 7.86 3.59 5.05
N LEU A 6 8.39 2.77 4.15
CA LEU A 6 7.72 1.60 3.61
C LEU A 6 8.65 0.39 3.70
N ASP A 7 8.23 -0.63 4.44
CA ASP A 7 8.89 -1.94 4.45
C ASP A 7 8.04 -2.93 3.63
N ILE A 8 8.68 -3.59 2.66
CA ILE A 8 8.06 -4.53 1.73
C ILE A 8 8.77 -5.87 1.87
N THR A 9 8.04 -6.94 2.16
CA THR A 9 8.60 -8.29 2.24
C THR A 9 7.81 -9.26 1.37
N ALA A 10 8.52 -10.05 0.56
CA ALA A 10 7.94 -11.11 -0.27
C ALA A 10 6.76 -10.65 -1.15
N PHE A 11 6.89 -9.51 -1.82
CA PHE A 11 5.83 -8.86 -2.61
C PHE A 11 6.32 -8.46 -4.00
N GLY A 12 5.56 -8.80 -5.04
CA GLY A 12 5.93 -8.53 -6.43
C GLY A 12 7.30 -9.16 -6.79
N PRO A 13 8.27 -8.40 -7.33
CA PRO A 13 9.59 -8.95 -7.65
C PRO A 13 10.51 -9.09 -6.42
N PHE A 14 10.10 -8.58 -5.25
CA PHE A 14 10.94 -8.60 -4.05
C PHE A 14 10.74 -9.90 -3.27
N GLY A 15 11.70 -10.83 -3.40
CA GLY A 15 11.67 -12.10 -2.66
C GLY A 15 12.01 -11.94 -1.16
N GLY A 16 12.83 -10.95 -0.82
CA GLY A 16 13.22 -10.61 0.56
C GLY A 16 12.54 -9.35 1.07
N SER A 17 13.08 -8.79 2.15
CA SER A 17 12.64 -7.49 2.70
C SER A 17 13.39 -6.33 2.03
N GLN A 18 12.67 -5.27 1.71
CA GLN A 18 13.17 -4.01 1.18
C GLN A 18 12.58 -2.87 2.00
N THR A 19 13.37 -1.83 2.26
CA THR A 19 12.94 -0.64 2.99
C THR A 19 13.14 0.58 2.10
N VAL A 20 12.12 1.43 2.04
CA VAL A 20 12.18 2.76 1.43
C VAL A 20 11.98 3.79 2.53
N ASP A 21 13.01 4.60 2.77
CA ASP A 21 12.93 5.76 3.64
C ASP A 21 12.51 6.98 2.81
N PHE A 22 11.26 7.39 2.97
CA PHE A 22 10.72 8.54 2.26
C PHE A 22 11.15 9.86 2.89
N ASP A 23 11.51 9.88 4.18
CA ASP A 23 11.99 11.09 4.82
C ASP A 23 13.38 11.47 4.29
N GLU A 24 14.27 10.49 4.09
CA GLU A 24 15.56 10.70 3.42
C GLU A 24 15.38 11.17 1.97
N LEU A 25 14.52 10.48 1.20
CA LEU A 25 14.29 10.79 -0.21
C LEU A 25 13.59 12.14 -0.42
N SER A 26 12.66 12.51 0.46
CA SER A 26 11.87 13.75 0.33
C SER A 26 12.57 14.97 0.91
N ALA A 27 13.76 14.84 1.51
CA ALA A 27 14.53 15.96 2.03
C ALA A 27 14.78 17.06 0.97
N ALA A 28 14.92 16.67 -0.30
CA ALA A 28 15.09 17.58 -1.44
C ALA A 28 13.77 18.01 -2.13
N GLY A 29 12.62 17.58 -1.62
CA GLY A 29 11.28 17.88 -2.15
C GLY A 29 10.86 17.05 -3.38
N LEU A 30 11.81 16.48 -4.13
CA LEU A 30 11.56 15.59 -5.28
C LEU A 30 12.59 14.45 -5.29
N PHE A 31 12.14 13.24 -5.60
CA PHE A 31 13.00 12.08 -5.81
C PHE A 31 12.59 11.29 -7.05
N LEU A 32 13.52 10.48 -7.56
CA LEU A 32 13.32 9.66 -8.75
C LEU A 32 13.53 8.17 -8.41
N LEU A 33 12.51 7.35 -8.70
CA LEU A 33 12.67 5.90 -8.75
C LEU A 33 13.15 5.49 -10.15
N HIS A 34 14.44 5.20 -10.30
CA HIS A 34 15.03 4.75 -11.57
C HIS A 34 15.43 3.27 -11.52
N GLY A 35 15.47 2.62 -12.69
CA GLY A 35 15.89 1.23 -12.83
C GLY A 35 15.29 0.56 -14.08
N PRO A 36 15.76 -0.64 -14.47
CA PRO A 36 15.24 -1.34 -15.64
C PRO A 36 13.77 -1.74 -15.50
N THR A 37 13.11 -2.04 -16.60
CA THR A 37 11.78 -2.66 -16.60
C THR A 37 11.82 -3.96 -15.80
N GLY A 38 10.82 -4.21 -14.95
CA GLY A 38 10.79 -5.37 -14.06
C GLY A 38 11.53 -5.19 -12.73
N ALA A 39 12.28 -4.12 -12.51
CA ALA A 39 13.01 -3.86 -11.25
C ALA A 39 12.12 -3.60 -10.01
N GLY A 40 10.78 -3.58 -10.16
CA GLY A 40 9.86 -3.38 -9.03
C GLY A 40 9.49 -1.94 -8.70
N LYS A 41 9.81 -0.97 -9.56
CA LYS A 41 9.39 0.44 -9.39
C LYS A 41 7.88 0.58 -9.17
N THR A 42 7.08 -0.03 -10.05
CA THR A 42 5.62 -0.07 -9.91
C THR A 42 5.20 -0.83 -8.65
N SER A 43 5.94 -1.87 -8.25
CA SER A 43 5.64 -2.66 -7.05
C SER A 43 5.83 -1.88 -5.76
N VAL A 44 6.75 -0.92 -5.69
CA VAL A 44 6.85 0.03 -4.56
C VAL A 44 5.56 0.85 -4.44
N LEU A 45 5.05 1.36 -5.56
CA LEU A 45 3.81 2.12 -5.61
C LEU A 45 2.58 1.24 -5.29
N ASP A 46 2.55 0.02 -5.83
CA ASP A 46 1.51 -0.96 -5.52
C ASP A 46 1.48 -1.30 -4.03
N ALA A 47 2.65 -1.39 -3.37
CA ALA A 47 2.74 -1.65 -1.94
C ALA A 47 2.17 -0.50 -1.10
N VAL A 48 2.44 0.76 -1.46
CA VAL A 48 1.78 1.92 -0.80
C VAL A 48 0.26 1.82 -0.92
N CYS A 49 -0.24 1.57 -2.13
CA CYS A 49 -1.68 1.45 -2.37
C CYS A 49 -2.29 0.28 -1.59
N TYR A 50 -1.60 -0.88 -1.57
CA TYR A 50 -2.02 -2.04 -0.81
C TYR A 50 -2.05 -1.78 0.69
N ALA A 51 -1.05 -1.08 1.25
CA ALA A 51 -1.04 -0.73 2.67
C ALA A 51 -2.24 0.16 3.03
N LEU A 52 -2.56 1.16 2.21
CA LEU A 52 -3.68 2.06 2.46
C LEU A 52 -5.03 1.34 2.31
N TYR A 53 -5.25 0.68 1.17
CA TYR A 53 -6.57 0.23 0.73
C TYR A 53 -6.78 -1.29 0.74
N GLY A 54 -5.75 -2.08 1.06
CA GLY A 54 -5.80 -3.54 0.98
C GLY A 54 -5.89 -4.09 -0.45
N ALA A 55 -5.68 -3.25 -1.46
CA ALA A 55 -5.75 -3.62 -2.88
C ALA A 55 -4.75 -2.81 -3.71
N VAL A 56 -4.31 -3.38 -4.83
CA VAL A 56 -3.38 -2.72 -5.78
C VAL A 56 -4.10 -2.10 -6.98
N PRO A 57 -3.53 -1.10 -7.66
CA PRO A 57 -4.09 -0.50 -8.88
C PRO A 57 -4.13 -1.47 -10.09
N GLY A 58 -5.18 -1.33 -10.91
CA GLY A 58 -5.34 -2.05 -12.19
C GLY A 58 -6.02 -3.44 -12.11
N ALA A 59 -6.13 -4.12 -13.26
CA ALA A 59 -6.79 -5.42 -13.43
C ALA A 59 -6.05 -6.62 -12.80
N ARG A 60 -4.97 -6.38 -12.03
CA ARG A 60 -4.19 -7.42 -11.31
C ARG A 60 -4.95 -8.00 -10.11
N GLN A 61 -6.25 -7.76 -10.03
CA GLN A 61 -7.18 -8.17 -8.97
C GLN A 61 -7.76 -9.58 -9.13
N SER A 62 -7.33 -10.36 -10.13
CA SER A 62 -7.81 -11.74 -10.31
C SER A 62 -7.18 -12.68 -9.26
N GLY A 63 -7.64 -12.57 -8.02
CA GLY A 63 -7.21 -13.40 -6.88
C GLY A 63 -7.30 -12.62 -5.57
N GLN A 64 -7.72 -13.28 -4.49
CA GLN A 64 -7.85 -12.74 -3.12
C GLN A 64 -6.49 -12.37 -2.48
N GLY A 65 -5.64 -11.59 -3.17
CA GLY A 65 -4.29 -11.23 -2.73
C GLY A 65 -3.23 -12.32 -2.86
N MET A 66 -3.59 -13.55 -3.23
CA MET A 66 -2.62 -14.65 -3.45
C MET A 66 -1.60 -14.35 -4.55
N THR A 67 -1.97 -13.55 -5.56
CA THR A 67 -1.10 -13.14 -6.68
C THR A 67 -0.12 -12.02 -6.32
N LEU A 68 -0.17 -11.47 -5.11
CA LEU A 68 0.69 -10.38 -4.67
C LEU A 68 2.03 -10.88 -4.08
N ARG A 69 2.08 -12.16 -3.70
CA ARG A 69 3.29 -12.79 -3.18
C ARG A 69 4.36 -12.87 -4.27
N SER A 70 5.62 -12.64 -3.89
CA SER A 70 6.76 -12.86 -4.78
C SER A 70 7.06 -14.34 -5.00
N ASP A 71 7.20 -14.76 -6.25
CA ASP A 71 7.67 -16.11 -6.62
C ASP A 71 9.13 -16.35 -6.23
N HIS A 72 9.90 -15.28 -6.00
CA HIS A 72 11.27 -15.35 -5.53
C HIS A 72 11.38 -15.51 -4.00
N ALA A 73 10.26 -15.45 -3.27
CA ALA A 73 10.26 -15.55 -1.82
C ALA A 73 10.33 -17.00 -1.34
N ALA A 74 11.23 -17.27 -0.39
CA ALA A 74 11.29 -18.57 0.27
C ALA A 74 9.93 -18.98 0.85
N ALA A 75 9.58 -20.26 0.78
CA ALA A 75 8.30 -20.78 1.23
C ALA A 75 8.01 -20.56 2.73
N SER A 76 9.00 -20.15 3.53
CA SER A 76 8.82 -19.77 4.93
C SER A 76 8.66 -18.27 5.17
N THR A 77 8.92 -17.44 4.15
CA THR A 77 8.87 -15.97 4.26
C THR A 77 7.45 -15.49 4.00
N ARG A 78 6.81 -14.87 4.98
CA ARG A 78 5.46 -14.32 4.85
C ARG A 78 5.49 -12.98 4.11
N THR A 79 4.52 -12.77 3.23
CA THR A 79 4.32 -11.45 2.59
C THR A 79 3.78 -10.45 3.60
N GLU A 80 4.45 -9.31 3.73
CA GLU A 80 4.07 -8.22 4.62
C GLU A 80 4.43 -6.89 4.00
N ILE A 81 3.50 -5.94 4.09
CA ILE A 81 3.73 -4.55 3.74
C ILE A 81 3.45 -3.73 4.99
N ARG A 82 4.39 -2.87 5.37
CA ARG A 82 4.26 -1.94 6.48
C ARG A 82 4.52 -0.53 6.00
N LEU A 83 3.54 0.34 6.15
CA LEU A 83 3.61 1.73 5.75
C LEU A 83 3.47 2.63 6.97
N GLU A 84 4.44 3.51 7.15
CA GLU A 84 4.40 4.61 8.09
C GLU A 84 4.09 5.92 7.35
N LEU A 85 3.08 6.65 7.82
CA LEU A 85 2.63 7.89 7.19
C LEU A 85 2.04 8.88 8.20
N THR A 86 2.05 10.15 7.84
CA THR A 86 1.24 11.18 8.48
C THR A 86 0.07 11.57 7.58
N VAL A 87 -1.16 11.49 8.10
CA VAL A 87 -2.39 11.86 7.40
C VAL A 87 -3.34 12.53 8.37
N ALA A 88 -4.00 13.63 7.95
CA ALA A 88 -4.87 14.45 8.80
C ALA A 88 -4.26 14.79 10.19
N GLY A 89 -2.95 15.07 10.23
CA GLY A 89 -2.22 15.41 11.47
C GLY A 89 -1.83 14.22 12.35
N ARG A 90 -2.19 12.99 11.98
CA ARG A 90 -1.93 11.77 12.75
C ARG A 90 -0.82 10.94 12.11
N ARG A 91 0.15 10.51 12.92
CA ARG A 91 1.24 9.63 12.48
C ARG A 91 0.85 8.19 12.75
N LEU A 92 0.65 7.42 11.67
CA LEU A 92 0.10 6.07 11.69
C LEU A 92 1.09 5.07 11.09
N GLU A 93 0.99 3.82 11.55
CA GLU A 93 1.63 2.67 10.92
C GLU A 93 0.57 1.63 10.57
N ILE A 94 0.51 1.26 9.29
CA ILE A 94 -0.38 0.23 8.78
C ILE A 94 0.47 -0.95 8.36
N ALA A 95 0.20 -2.13 8.93
CA ALA A 95 0.79 -3.39 8.48
C ALA A 95 -0.30 -4.28 7.90
N ARG A 96 -0.10 -4.80 6.68
CA ARG A 96 -0.99 -5.75 6.03
C ARG A 96 -0.25 -6.97 5.54
N GLN A 97 -0.86 -8.12 5.79
CA GLN A 97 -0.39 -9.43 5.35
C GLN A 97 -1.54 -10.11 4.59
N PRO A 98 -1.38 -10.39 3.28
CA PRO A 98 -2.38 -11.13 2.52
C PRO A 98 -2.54 -12.56 3.07
N PRO A 99 -3.63 -13.26 2.69
CA PRO A 99 -3.74 -14.68 2.98
C PRO A 99 -2.62 -15.44 2.24
N TRP A 100 -2.08 -16.48 2.87
CA TRP A 100 -0.92 -17.19 2.32
C TRP A 100 -0.91 -18.67 2.68
N GLU A 101 -0.61 -19.51 1.70
CA GLU A 101 -0.30 -20.92 1.94
C GLU A 101 1.11 -21.08 2.48
N ARG A 102 1.21 -21.33 3.79
CA ARG A 102 2.50 -21.61 4.44
C ARG A 102 2.73 -23.11 4.58
N PRO A 103 3.99 -23.58 4.56
CA PRO A 103 4.34 -24.92 4.97
C PRO A 103 3.80 -25.23 6.37
N LYS A 104 3.28 -26.44 6.56
CA LYS A 104 2.87 -26.90 7.89
C LYS A 104 4.09 -26.98 8.81
N LYS A 105 3.90 -26.67 10.10
CA LYS A 105 4.96 -26.79 11.11
C LYS A 105 5.33 -28.25 11.41
N ARG A 106 4.42 -29.18 11.11
CA ARG A 106 4.56 -30.63 11.31
C ARG A 106 3.88 -31.35 10.14
N GLY A 107 4.51 -32.41 9.64
CA GLY A 107 4.05 -33.16 8.47
C GLY A 107 4.35 -32.47 7.14
N SER A 108 3.87 -33.07 6.04
CA SER A 108 4.01 -32.53 4.67
C SER A 108 2.80 -31.69 4.24
N GLY A 109 3.02 -30.81 3.26
CA GLY A 109 2.00 -29.96 2.65
C GLY A 109 1.89 -28.55 3.23
N THR A 110 0.93 -27.78 2.70
CA THR A 110 0.67 -26.38 3.06
C THR A 110 -0.60 -26.23 3.91
N THR A 111 -0.75 -25.08 4.55
CA THR A 111 -1.96 -24.66 5.25
C THR A 111 -2.21 -23.18 5.01
N LEU A 112 -3.48 -22.81 4.85
CA LEU A 112 -3.87 -21.42 4.63
C LEU A 112 -3.75 -20.63 5.94
N ASP A 113 -2.87 -19.64 5.95
CA ASP A 113 -2.84 -18.59 6.96
C ASP A 113 -3.73 -17.43 6.48
N LYS A 114 -4.60 -16.95 7.37
CA LYS A 114 -5.57 -15.90 7.03
C LYS A 114 -4.87 -14.55 6.91
N ALA A 115 -5.49 -13.65 6.15
CA ALA A 115 -5.05 -12.27 6.05
C ALA A 115 -5.02 -11.60 7.44
N GLN A 116 -4.01 -10.78 7.69
CA GLN A 116 -3.87 -10.03 8.94
C GLN A 116 -3.64 -8.55 8.61
N SER A 117 -4.25 -7.68 9.40
CA SER A 117 -4.00 -6.24 9.35
C SER A 117 -3.76 -5.72 10.76
N ARG A 118 -2.98 -4.65 10.87
CA ARG A 118 -2.76 -3.92 12.13
C ARG A 118 -2.61 -2.44 11.82
N LEU A 119 -3.26 -1.63 12.64
CA LEU A 119 -3.09 -0.17 12.65
C LEU A 119 -2.54 0.25 14.02
N ARG A 120 -1.51 1.09 13.99
CA ARG A 120 -0.92 1.73 15.16
C ARG A 120 -0.85 3.23 14.95
N GLU A 121 -0.89 3.99 16.04
CA GLU A 121 -0.69 5.44 16.05
C GLU A 121 0.50 5.79 16.94
N TYR A 122 1.30 6.75 16.51
CA TYR A 122 2.44 7.23 17.26
C TYR A 122 1.99 8.26 18.30
N ASP A 123 2.19 7.95 19.57
CA ASP A 123 2.01 8.89 20.66
C ASP A 123 3.27 9.75 20.79
N GLY A 124 3.19 11.00 20.34
CA GLY A 124 4.30 11.95 20.40
C GLY A 124 4.69 12.37 21.83
N THR A 125 3.81 12.19 22.82
CA THR A 125 4.09 12.51 24.22
C THR A 125 4.84 11.38 24.91
N ALA A 126 4.44 10.13 24.66
CA ALA A 126 5.09 8.95 25.20
C ALA A 126 6.29 8.47 24.36
N GLY A 127 6.40 8.93 23.11
CA GLY A 127 7.42 8.48 22.16
C GLY A 127 7.22 7.04 21.67
N THR A 128 6.01 6.49 21.79
CA THR A 128 5.72 5.07 21.55
C THR A 128 4.58 4.85 20.58
N TRP A 129 4.55 3.69 19.92
CA TRP A 129 3.43 3.25 19.10
C TRP A 129 2.33 2.59 19.95
N LYS A 130 1.09 3.04 19.78
CA LYS A 130 -0.10 2.47 20.40
C LYS A 130 -0.91 1.68 19.37
N ASP A 131 -1.28 0.44 19.70
CA ASP A 131 -2.18 -0.37 18.87
C ASP A 131 -3.59 0.26 18.83
N LEU A 132 -4.15 0.42 17.63
CA LEU A 132 -5.52 0.94 17.42
C LEU A 132 -6.51 -0.15 17.01
N SER A 133 -6.21 -0.90 15.96
CA SER A 133 -7.10 -1.96 15.45
C SER A 133 -6.33 -3.10 14.78
N ARG A 134 -6.98 -4.26 14.70
CA ARG A 134 -6.56 -5.44 13.92
C ARG A 134 -7.64 -5.88 12.92
N SER A 135 -8.74 -5.13 12.81
CA SER A 135 -9.85 -5.43 11.91
C SER A 135 -9.57 -4.84 10.53
N HIS A 136 -9.64 -5.67 9.48
CA HIS A 136 -9.44 -5.22 8.10
C HIS A 136 -10.41 -4.11 7.70
N GLN A 137 -11.67 -4.25 8.16
CA GLN A 137 -12.75 -3.32 7.84
C GLN A 137 -12.57 -1.99 8.55
N GLU A 138 -12.40 -1.99 9.87
CA GLU A 138 -12.22 -0.76 10.67
C GLU A 138 -11.01 0.04 10.16
N ILE A 139 -9.90 -0.64 9.88
CA ILE A 139 -8.70 0.02 9.34
C ILE A 139 -8.99 0.61 7.94
N GLY A 140 -9.74 -0.10 7.10
CA GLY A 140 -10.12 0.42 5.78
C GLY A 140 -11.01 1.65 5.86
N GLU A 141 -12.01 1.64 6.74
CA GLU A 141 -12.93 2.77 6.97
C GLU A 141 -12.17 3.98 7.52
N GLU A 142 -11.35 3.79 8.55
CA GLU A 142 -10.52 4.82 9.16
C GLU A 142 -9.59 5.49 8.14
N ILE A 143 -8.83 4.71 7.37
CA ILE A 143 -7.90 5.25 6.37
C ILE A 143 -8.65 5.95 5.23
N THR A 144 -9.80 5.44 4.81
CA THR A 144 -10.62 6.09 3.77
C THR A 144 -11.16 7.42 4.26
N GLN A 145 -11.62 7.51 5.50
CA GLN A 145 -12.09 8.76 6.10
C GLN A 145 -10.96 9.79 6.23
N LEU A 146 -9.78 9.38 6.73
CA LEU A 146 -8.63 10.28 6.89
C LEU A 146 -8.07 10.79 5.56
N LEU A 147 -8.13 9.99 4.50
CA LEU A 147 -7.68 10.39 3.16
C LEU A 147 -8.76 11.17 2.39
N GLY A 148 -10.04 11.02 2.73
CA GLY A 148 -11.16 11.67 2.05
C GLY A 148 -11.37 11.19 0.61
N MET A 149 -10.78 10.06 0.20
CA MET A 149 -10.86 9.57 -1.17
C MET A 149 -10.81 8.05 -1.27
N SER A 150 -11.57 7.51 -2.22
CA SER A 150 -11.52 6.09 -2.58
C SER A 150 -10.17 5.73 -3.19
N ARG A 151 -9.87 4.42 -3.22
CA ARG A 151 -8.67 3.89 -3.87
C ARG A 151 -8.56 4.32 -5.34
N GLU A 152 -9.67 4.26 -6.07
CA GLU A 152 -9.73 4.63 -7.49
C GLU A 152 -9.33 6.10 -7.67
N GLN A 153 -9.86 6.98 -6.82
CA GLN A 153 -9.54 8.40 -6.83
C GLN A 153 -8.07 8.63 -6.46
N PHE A 154 -7.57 7.97 -5.41
CA PHE A 154 -6.16 8.04 -5.01
C PHE A 154 -5.21 7.66 -6.17
N CYS A 155 -5.54 6.59 -6.90
CA CYS A 155 -4.76 6.17 -8.07
C CYS A 155 -4.92 7.12 -9.28
N GLN A 156 -5.93 7.98 -9.30
CA GLN A 156 -6.11 8.96 -10.38
C GLN A 156 -5.42 10.29 -10.11
N VAL A 157 -5.06 10.58 -8.85
CA VAL A 157 -4.69 11.95 -8.44
C VAL A 157 -3.39 12.01 -7.64
N VAL A 158 -3.08 10.99 -6.84
CA VAL A 158 -1.87 10.92 -6.00
C VAL A 158 -0.85 9.97 -6.61
N LEU A 159 -1.28 8.75 -6.95
CA LEU A 159 -0.41 7.70 -7.46
C LEU A 159 -0.85 7.38 -8.88
N LEU A 160 -0.35 8.13 -9.85
CA LEU A 160 -0.69 7.98 -11.27
C LEU A 160 0.03 6.76 -11.87
N PRO A 161 -0.66 5.63 -12.13
CA PRO A 161 -0.03 4.48 -12.75
C PRO A 161 0.38 4.81 -14.18
N GLN A 162 1.40 4.12 -14.67
CA GLN A 162 1.90 4.27 -16.03
C GLN A 162 0.76 4.04 -17.05
N GLY A 163 0.46 5.04 -17.88
CA GLY A 163 -0.59 5.00 -18.90
C GLY A 163 -1.92 5.65 -18.51
N ASP A 164 -2.26 5.72 -17.22
CA ASP A 164 -3.53 6.27 -16.73
C ASP A 164 -3.53 7.82 -16.68
N PHE A 165 -2.36 8.45 -16.61
CA PHE A 165 -2.27 9.92 -16.73
C PHE A 165 -2.74 10.42 -18.11
N ALA A 166 -2.44 9.68 -19.18
CA ALA A 166 -2.94 10.00 -20.51
C ALA A 166 -4.47 9.89 -20.59
N ARG A 167 -5.06 8.94 -19.85
CA ARG A 167 -6.51 8.80 -19.72
C ARG A 167 -7.14 9.98 -18.97
N PHE A 168 -6.49 10.48 -17.92
CA PHE A 168 -6.93 11.71 -17.25
C PHE A 168 -6.93 12.92 -18.19
N LEU A 169 -5.83 13.14 -18.94
CA LEU A 169 -5.74 14.25 -19.90
C LEU A 169 -6.76 14.15 -21.05
N ARG A 170 -7.15 12.93 -21.44
CA ARG A 170 -8.10 12.64 -22.51
C ARG A 170 -9.55 12.47 -22.04
N ALA A 171 -9.80 12.51 -20.73
CA ALA A 171 -11.15 12.40 -20.20
C ALA A 171 -12.01 13.59 -20.66
N ASP A 172 -13.28 13.37 -20.97
CA ASP A 172 -14.22 14.43 -21.30
C ASP A 172 -14.43 15.38 -20.10
N ALA A 173 -15.02 16.55 -20.38
CA ALA A 173 -15.22 17.58 -19.36
C ALA A 173 -16.10 17.09 -18.20
N GLU A 174 -17.05 16.17 -18.46
CA GLU A 174 -17.94 15.61 -17.44
C GLU A 174 -17.19 14.67 -16.50
N ALA A 175 -16.41 13.72 -17.03
CA ALA A 175 -15.60 12.81 -16.25
C ALA A 175 -14.51 13.54 -15.46
N ARG A 176 -13.91 14.56 -16.06
CA ARG A 176 -12.91 15.42 -15.39
C ARG A 176 -13.54 16.27 -14.30
N GLY A 177 -14.74 16.82 -14.54
CA GLY A 177 -15.52 17.58 -13.56
C GLY A 177 -15.92 16.74 -12.36
N LYS A 178 -16.42 15.51 -12.57
CA LYS A 178 -16.73 14.56 -11.48
C LYS A 178 -15.50 14.20 -10.64
N LEU A 179 -14.33 14.12 -11.28
CA LEU A 179 -13.07 13.86 -10.58
C LEU A 179 -12.64 15.06 -9.73
N LEU A 180 -12.67 16.27 -10.29
CA LEU A 180 -12.25 17.49 -9.60
C LEU A 180 -13.23 17.88 -8.48
N GLY A 181 -14.54 17.81 -8.70
CA GLY A 181 -15.54 18.15 -7.67
C GLY A 181 -15.42 17.29 -6.41
N ARG A 182 -15.05 16.01 -6.56
CA ARG A 182 -14.81 15.12 -5.41
C ARG A 182 -13.47 15.35 -4.70
N LEU A 183 -12.51 16.06 -5.32
CA LEU A 183 -11.22 16.39 -4.70
C LEU A 183 -11.24 17.73 -3.97
N PHE A 184 -12.09 18.65 -4.42
CA PHE A 184 -12.13 20.02 -3.94
C PHE A 184 -13.38 20.37 -3.13
N ASP A 185 -14.19 19.36 -2.77
CA ASP A 185 -15.38 19.50 -1.93
C ASP A 185 -16.32 20.65 -2.39
N THR A 186 -16.55 20.72 -3.71
CA THR A 186 -17.48 21.64 -4.39
C THR A 186 -18.50 20.90 -5.21
#